data_AF-A0A6J1E4T5-F1
#
_entry.id   AF-A0A6J1E4T5-F1
#
_cell.length_a   1.000
_cell.length_b   1.000
_cell.length_c   1.000
_cell.angle_alpha   90.00
_cell.angle_beta   90.00
_cell.angle_gamma   90.00
#
_symmetry.space_group_name_H-M   'P 1'
#
loop_
_entity.id
_entity.type
_entity.pdbx_description
1 polymer ?
#
loop_
_entity_poly.entity_id
_entity_poly.type
_entity_poly.pdbx_seq_one_letter_code
_entity_poly.pdbx_strand_id
1 'polypeptide(L)'
;MELNGKSMVSEAANVIYLSTIVGGDGEVVGHKCDWKCENEHVCGNMYRCKLTGMTHICDKNCDQRIVYDNHTSLCRASGQVFPLTLTEEQAIRGIRRKLDADNSSVDDFGFKRRRDAQFHPSPFERSFSAALPFCSRVGDGMDMN
;
A
#
# COMPACT_ATOMS: atom_id res chain seq x y z
N MET A 1 20.99 36.44 16.65
CA MET A 1 21.73 35.27 16.11
C MET A 1 20.69 34.19 15.84
N GLU A 2 20.25 34.08 14.59
CA GLU A 2 19.29 33.05 14.19
C GLU A 2 20.08 31.80 13.79
N LEU A 3 19.91 30.71 14.54
CA LEU A 3 20.46 29.39 14.19
C LEU A 3 19.32 28.55 13.61
N ASN A 4 19.03 28.83 12.34
CA ASN A 4 18.14 28.04 11.49
C ASN A 4 18.86 26.73 11.11
N GLY A 5 18.87 25.77 12.03
CA GLY A 5 19.34 24.40 11.80
C GLY A 5 18.25 23.51 11.23
N LYS A 6 17.84 23.75 9.99
CA LYS A 6 16.99 22.81 9.24
C LYS A 6 17.82 21.62 8.82
N SER A 7 17.94 20.65 9.73
CA SER A 7 18.49 19.33 9.43
C SER A 7 17.47 18.57 8.58
N MET A 8 17.59 18.68 7.25
CA MET A 8 16.86 17.80 6.32
C MET A 8 17.54 16.42 6.36
N VAL A 9 17.29 15.67 7.41
CA VAL A 9 17.55 14.23 7.41
C VAL A 9 16.45 13.62 6.56
N SER A 10 16.82 13.14 5.38
CA SER A 10 15.96 12.30 4.55
C SER A 10 15.42 11.20 5.45
N GLU A 11 14.10 11.23 5.67
CA GLU A 11 13.40 10.14 6.33
C GLU A 11 13.71 8.84 5.59
N ALA A 12 13.82 7.74 6.32
CA ALA A 12 14.00 6.44 5.69
C ALA A 12 12.83 6.25 4.72
N ALA A 13 13.11 5.97 3.45
CA ALA A 13 12.14 5.88 2.35
C ALA A 13 11.00 4.85 2.57
N ASN A 14 11.02 4.14 3.70
CA ASN A 14 10.12 3.05 4.05
C ASN A 14 9.07 3.41 5.12
N VAL A 15 9.06 4.65 5.63
CA VAL A 15 8.07 5.06 6.63
C VAL A 15 6.81 5.57 5.94
N ILE A 16 5.68 4.92 6.19
CA ILE A 16 4.38 5.32 5.62
C ILE A 16 3.49 5.86 6.75
N TYR A 17 3.25 7.17 6.75
CA TYR A 17 2.33 7.80 7.70
C TYR A 17 0.88 7.56 7.30
N LEU A 18 0.05 7.19 8.28
CA LEU A 18 -1.39 7.00 8.04
C LEU A 18 -2.07 8.30 7.56
N SER A 19 -1.61 9.46 8.03
CA SER A 19 -2.14 10.77 7.62
C SER A 19 -2.02 11.01 6.11
N THR A 20 -0.95 10.51 5.49
CA THR A 20 -0.69 10.64 4.05
C THR A 20 -1.58 9.70 3.22
N ILE A 21 -2.06 8.60 3.81
CA ILE A 21 -2.85 7.57 3.11
C ILE A 21 -4.34 7.91 3.12
N VAL A 22 -4.84 8.41 4.26
CA VAL A 22 -6.28 8.60 4.51
C VAL A 22 -6.81 9.92 3.91
N GLY A 23 -6.02 10.63 3.11
CA GLY A 23 -6.47 11.82 2.37
C GLY A 23 -6.44 13.11 3.19
N GLY A 24 -5.54 13.22 4.16
CA GLY A 24 -5.23 14.49 4.80
C GLY A 24 -4.37 15.35 3.88
N ASP A 25 -4.97 16.00 2.89
CA ASP A 25 -4.29 16.95 1.99
C ASP A 25 -3.89 18.21 2.77
N GLY A 26 -2.74 18.12 3.41
CA GLY A 26 -2.00 19.24 3.97
C GLY A 26 -0.61 18.75 4.29
N GLU A 27 0.40 19.33 3.65
CA GLU A 27 1.77 19.16 4.11
C GLU A 27 1.80 19.58 5.57
N VAL A 28 1.90 18.62 6.49
CA VAL A 28 1.98 18.91 7.91
C VAL A 28 3.33 19.57 8.12
N VAL A 29 3.35 20.90 8.13
CA VAL A 29 4.52 21.75 8.43
C VAL A 29 4.81 21.66 9.94
N GLY A 30 5.01 20.45 10.43
CA GLY A 30 5.14 20.11 11.83
C GLY A 30 6.25 19.09 12.03
N HIS A 31 6.74 19.02 13.26
CA HIS A 31 7.75 18.03 13.62
C HIS A 31 7.17 16.61 13.52
N LYS A 32 7.84 15.76 12.74
CA LYS A 32 7.62 14.32 12.78
C LYS A 32 8.65 13.68 13.72
N CYS A 33 8.17 13.04 14.78
CA CYS A 33 9.03 12.34 15.73
C CYS A 33 9.73 11.18 15.03
N ASP A 34 11.04 11.12 15.21
CA ASP A 34 11.87 10.03 14.72
C ASP A 34 12.60 9.33 15.86
N TRP A 35 13.49 8.40 15.50
CA TRP A 35 14.29 7.65 16.45
C TRP A 35 15.32 8.51 17.21
N LYS A 36 15.55 9.76 16.78
CA LYS A 36 16.45 10.71 17.46
C LYS A 36 15.71 11.55 18.50
N CYS A 37 14.38 11.50 18.50
CA CYS A 37 13.57 12.25 19.44
C CYS A 37 13.55 11.54 20.80
N GLU A 38 13.82 12.30 21.85
CA GLU A 38 13.54 11.86 23.22
C GLU A 38 12.14 12.34 23.61
N ASN A 39 11.18 11.42 23.68
CA ASN A 39 9.79 11.73 23.99
C ASN A 39 9.48 11.38 25.45
N GLU A 40 9.07 12.38 26.24
CA GLU A 40 8.66 12.20 27.63
C GLU A 40 7.14 12.01 27.73
N HIS A 41 6.71 11.04 28.54
CA HIS A 41 5.30 10.90 28.90
C HIS A 41 4.94 11.99 29.91
N VAL A 42 3.85 12.72 29.67
CA VAL A 42 3.40 13.81 30.55
C VAL A 42 2.25 13.34 31.41
N CYS A 43 1.12 12.98 30.79
CA CYS A 43 -0.07 12.46 31.47
C CYS A 43 -1.03 11.81 30.45
N GLY A 44 -1.79 10.78 30.85
CA GLY A 44 -2.78 10.15 29.96
C GLY A 44 -2.15 9.68 28.64
N ASN A 45 -2.68 10.17 27.52
CA ASN A 45 -2.15 9.96 26.17
C ASN A 45 -1.24 11.09 25.66
N MET A 46 -0.81 12.01 26.54
CA MET A 46 0.03 13.15 26.21
C MET A 46 1.53 12.83 26.35
N TYR A 47 2.28 13.14 25.31
CA TYR A 47 3.74 13.00 25.26
C TYR A 47 4.36 14.32 24.79
N ARG A 48 5.59 14.61 25.21
CA ARG A 48 6.32 15.81 24.79
C ARG A 48 7.68 15.42 24.21
N CYS A 49 7.96 15.87 22.98
CA CYS A 49 9.28 15.71 22.39
C CYS A 49 10.23 16.73 23.04
N LYS A 50 11.27 16.27 23.75
CA LYS A 50 12.25 17.16 24.39
C LYS A 50 13.11 17.93 23.40
N LEU A 51 13.32 17.36 22.20
CA LEU A 51 14.17 17.97 21.17
C LEU A 51 13.51 19.20 20.54
N THR A 52 12.21 19.16 20.29
CA THR A 52 11.47 20.28 19.68
C THR A 52 10.57 21.04 20.67
N GLY A 53 10.31 20.47 21.84
CA GLY A 53 9.32 20.97 22.79
C GLY A 53 7.86 20.70 22.38
N MET A 54 7.62 20.04 21.23
CA MET A 54 6.28 19.78 20.71
C MET A 54 5.53 18.77 21.58
N THR A 55 4.25 19.04 21.85
CA THR A 55 3.38 18.13 22.59
C THR A 55 2.52 17.32 21.62
N HIS A 56 2.49 16.01 21.81
CA HIS A 56 1.75 15.04 21.03
C HIS A 56 0.60 14.48 21.88
N ILE A 57 -0.59 14.44 21.28
CA ILE A 57 -1.72 13.67 21.82
C ILE A 57 -1.74 12.34 21.06
N CYS A 58 -1.31 11.28 21.72
CA CYS A 58 -1.08 9.97 21.13
C CYS A 58 -2.32 9.08 21.26
N ASP A 59 -3.33 9.33 20.43
CA ASP A 59 -4.50 8.48 20.28
C ASP A 59 -4.60 7.91 18.85
N LYS A 60 -5.77 7.33 18.51
CA LYS A 60 -6.08 6.80 17.18
C LYS A 60 -6.03 7.87 16.08
N ASN A 61 -6.13 9.16 16.39
CA ASN A 61 -6.09 10.24 15.41
C ASN A 61 -4.71 10.91 15.33
N CYS A 62 -3.71 10.40 16.06
CA CYS A 62 -2.37 10.98 16.07
C CYS A 62 -1.72 10.93 14.69
N ASP A 63 -1.24 12.08 14.23
CA ASP A 63 -0.59 12.27 12.91
C ASP A 63 0.85 11.70 12.86
N GLN A 64 1.38 11.27 14.01
CA GLN A 64 2.65 10.56 14.15
C GLN A 64 2.49 9.04 14.00
N ARG A 65 1.28 8.54 13.67
CA ARG A 65 1.02 7.13 13.41
C ARG A 65 1.57 6.70 12.06
N ILE A 66 2.35 5.61 12.07
CA ILE A 66 2.89 4.95 10.89
C ILE A 66 2.34 3.54 10.77
N VAL A 67 2.28 3.01 9.55
CA VAL A 67 1.98 1.59 9.33
C VAL A 67 3.09 0.75 9.95
N TYR A 68 2.74 -0.19 10.82
CA TYR A 68 3.70 -1.08 11.48
C TYR A 68 3.60 -2.51 10.96
N ASP A 69 2.37 -3.04 10.89
CA ASP A 69 2.08 -4.38 10.34
C ASP A 69 0.81 -4.33 9.46
N ASN A 70 0.30 -5.49 9.03
CA ASN A 70 -0.90 -5.67 8.22
C ASN A 70 -2.18 -5.15 8.87
N HIS A 71 -2.22 -5.18 10.20
CA HIS A 71 -3.41 -4.87 11.00
C HIS A 71 -3.15 -3.83 12.09
N THR A 72 -1.92 -3.31 12.17
CA THR A 72 -1.53 -2.41 13.24
C THR A 72 -0.71 -1.21 12.75
N SER A 73 -0.78 -0.16 13.55
CA SER A 73 -0.03 1.08 13.39
C SER A 73 0.70 1.40 14.67
N LEU A 74 1.78 2.15 14.57
CA LEU A 74 2.61 2.57 15.69
C LEU A 74 2.65 4.11 15.75
N CYS A 75 2.41 4.70 16.91
CA CYS A 75 2.71 6.13 17.11
C CYS A 75 4.19 6.30 17.42
N ARG A 76 4.92 7.10 16.62
CA ARG A 76 6.36 7.33 16.83
C ARG A 76 6.69 8.15 18.06
N ALA A 77 5.74 8.97 18.54
CA ALA A 77 5.94 9.77 19.74
C ALA A 77 5.83 8.92 21.02
N SER A 78 4.76 8.12 21.14
CA SER A 78 4.49 7.32 22.35
C SER A 78 4.99 5.87 22.30
N GLY A 79 5.30 5.34 21.10
CA GLY A 79 5.57 3.92 20.89
C GLY A 79 4.34 3.02 21.03
N GLN A 80 3.14 3.58 21.16
CA GLN A 80 1.92 2.80 21.30
C GLN A 80 1.45 2.19 19.98
N VAL A 81 0.98 0.94 20.05
CA VAL A 81 0.43 0.21 18.92
C VAL A 81 -1.09 0.31 18.93
N PHE A 82 -1.67 0.66 17.78
CA PHE A 82 -3.11 0.76 17.58
C PHE A 82 -3.56 -0.18 16.46
N PRO A 83 -4.69 -0.90 16.62
CA PRO A 83 -5.28 -1.64 15.52
C PRO A 83 -5.70 -0.69 14.40
N LEU A 84 -5.50 -1.11 13.17
CA LEU A 84 -5.99 -0.39 12.00
C LEU A 84 -7.51 -0.50 11.92
N THR A 85 -8.16 0.58 11.54
CA THR A 85 -9.58 0.56 11.16
C THR A 85 -9.74 -0.10 9.78
N LEU A 86 -10.93 -0.60 9.47
CA LEU A 86 -11.22 -1.23 8.18
C LEU A 86 -10.87 -0.30 7.00
N THR A 87 -11.14 1.00 7.14
CA THR A 87 -10.81 2.02 6.14
C THR A 87 -9.30 2.18 5.96
N GLU A 88 -8.54 2.23 7.05
CA GLU A 88 -7.07 2.30 7.02
C GLU A 88 -6.48 1.04 6.38
N GLU A 89 -6.96 -0.15 6.74
CA GLU A 89 -6.50 -1.42 6.14
C GLU A 89 -6.74 -1.47 4.63
N GLN A 90 -7.92 -1.06 4.17
CA GLN A 90 -8.25 -1.03 2.75
C GLN A 90 -7.34 -0.06 1.98
N ALA A 91 -7.06 1.11 2.55
CA ALA A 91 -6.19 2.10 1.93
C ALA A 91 -4.72 1.61 1.87
N ILE A 92 -4.25 0.93 2.90
CA ILE A 92 -2.90 0.34 2.96
C ILE A 92 -2.74 -0.82 1.97
N ARG A 93 -3.78 -1.66 1.77
CA ARG A 93 -3.76 -2.74 0.78
C ARG A 93 -3.48 -2.24 -0.64
N GLY A 94 -3.96 -1.05 -0.99
CA GLY A 94 -3.71 -0.42 -2.29
C GLY A 94 -2.26 0.04 -2.48
N ILE A 95 -1.61 0.50 -1.41
CA ILE A 95 -0.24 1.02 -1.44
C ILE A 95 0.79 -0.11 -1.59
N ARG A 96 0.61 -1.21 -0.87
CA ARG A 96 1.57 -2.33 -0.90
C ARG A 96 1.75 -2.93 -2.29
N ARG A 97 0.66 -3.05 -3.05
CA ARG A 97 0.72 -3.52 -4.45
C ARG A 97 1.55 -2.61 -5.36
N LYS A 98 1.67 -1.31 -5.04
CA LYS A 98 2.54 -0.38 -5.78
C LYS A 98 4.00 -0.55 -5.38
N LEU A 99 4.29 -0.70 -4.08
CA LEU A 99 5.66 -0.84 -3.58
C LEU A 99 6.31 -2.18 -4.00
N ASP A 100 5.53 -3.27 -4.08
CA ASP A 100 6.01 -4.56 -4.62
C ASP A 100 6.39 -4.46 -6.11
N ALA A 101 5.66 -3.67 -6.89
CA ALA A 101 5.99 -3.45 -8.31
C ALA A 101 7.30 -2.67 -8.47
N ASP A 102 7.52 -1.64 -7.65
CA ASP A 102 8.72 -0.79 -7.73
C ASP A 102 9.98 -1.47 -7.17
N ASN A 103 9.87 -2.36 -6.17
CA ASN A 103 11.02 -3.12 -5.66
C ASN A 103 11.47 -4.27 -6.58
N SER A 104 10.61 -4.68 -7.51
CA SER A 104 10.94 -5.73 -8.50
C SER A 104 11.71 -5.20 -9.72
N SER A 105 11.94 -3.88 -9.84
CA SER A 105 12.43 -3.26 -11.07
C SER A 105 13.94 -2.98 -11.13
N VAL A 106 14.76 -3.57 -10.26
CA VAL A 106 16.22 -3.26 -10.20
C VAL A 106 17.10 -4.28 -10.91
N ASP A 107 16.55 -5.37 -11.46
CA ASP A 107 17.32 -6.32 -12.29
C ASP A 107 16.54 -6.72 -13.55
N ASP A 108 16.46 -5.81 -14.54
CA ASP A 108 16.38 -6.23 -15.95
C ASP A 108 16.87 -5.10 -16.88
N PHE A 109 18.19 -4.95 -16.99
CA PHE A 109 18.80 -4.33 -18.17
C PHE A 109 18.85 -5.37 -19.31
N GLY A 110 17.70 -5.63 -19.92
CA GLY A 110 17.56 -6.39 -21.17
C GLY A 110 17.18 -5.48 -22.34
N PHE A 111 18.18 -4.92 -23.02
CA PHE A 111 18.00 -4.17 -24.26
C PHE A 111 17.12 -4.92 -25.29
N LYS A 112 16.15 -4.18 -25.86
CA LYS A 112 15.26 -4.55 -26.98
C LYS A 112 15.82 -5.61 -27.93
N ARG A 113 15.06 -6.69 -28.16
CA ARG A 113 14.88 -7.25 -29.50
C ARG A 113 13.41 -7.43 -29.79
N ARG A 114 12.95 -6.77 -30.85
CA ARG A 114 11.70 -7.13 -31.53
C ARG A 114 11.72 -8.63 -31.83
N ARG A 115 10.69 -9.34 -31.41
CA ARG A 115 10.28 -10.57 -32.07
C ARG A 115 8.76 -10.56 -32.08
N ASP A 116 8.22 -10.57 -33.28
CA ASP A 116 6.80 -10.63 -33.55
C ASP A 116 6.15 -11.75 -32.73
N ALA A 117 5.05 -11.41 -32.05
CA ALA A 117 4.23 -12.37 -31.35
C ALA A 117 3.53 -13.28 -32.37
N GLN A 118 4.18 -14.35 -32.80
CA GLN A 118 3.45 -15.56 -33.14
C GLN A 118 3.07 -16.23 -31.82
N PHE A 119 1.83 -15.98 -31.42
CA PHE A 119 1.17 -16.67 -30.32
C PHE A 119 1.20 -18.18 -30.59
N HIS A 120 2.11 -18.89 -29.93
CA HIS A 120 2.00 -20.35 -29.82
C HIS A 120 1.01 -20.66 -28.70
N PRO A 121 -0.11 -21.35 -28.99
CA PRO A 121 -1.01 -21.80 -27.94
C PRO A 121 -0.33 -22.86 -27.07
N SER A 122 -0.52 -22.71 -25.76
CA SER A 122 -0.05 -23.64 -24.72
C SER A 122 -0.61 -25.07 -24.94
N PRO A 123 0.14 -26.14 -24.62
CA PRO A 123 -0.27 -27.52 -24.93
C PRO A 123 -1.45 -28.05 -24.09
N PHE A 124 -1.96 -27.26 -23.13
CA PHE A 124 -2.95 -27.71 -22.15
C PHE A 124 -4.41 -27.41 -22.49
N GLU A 125 -4.72 -26.66 -23.56
CA GLU A 125 -6.10 -26.44 -23.97
C GLU A 125 -6.55 -27.47 -25.00
N ARG A 126 -6.80 -28.70 -24.51
CA ARG A 126 -7.57 -29.70 -25.24
C ARG A 126 -9.03 -29.63 -24.81
N SER A 127 -9.86 -29.26 -25.79
CA SER A 127 -11.20 -29.80 -26.05
C SER A 127 -12.40 -29.19 -25.33
N PHE A 128 -12.91 -28.10 -25.88
CA PHE A 128 -14.36 -28.01 -26.15
C PHE A 128 -14.56 -27.62 -27.62
N SER A 129 -14.73 -28.61 -28.49
CA SER A 129 -15.05 -28.39 -29.89
C SER A 129 -16.53 -28.01 -30.03
N ALA A 130 -16.80 -26.70 -30.08
CA ALA A 130 -18.02 -26.17 -30.66
C ALA A 130 -17.75 -25.82 -32.13
N ALA A 131 -18.37 -26.54 -33.06
CA ALA A 131 -18.44 -26.17 -34.47
C ALA A 131 -19.92 -26.10 -34.89
N LEU A 132 -20.27 -24.98 -35.54
CA LEU A 132 -21.60 -24.56 -35.99
C LEU A 132 -21.95 -25.17 -37.39
N PRO A 133 -22.91 -24.66 -38.19
CA PRO A 133 -24.19 -25.32 -38.46
C PRO A 133 -24.41 -25.70 -39.95
N PHE A 134 -25.56 -26.35 -40.20
CA PHE A 134 -26.36 -26.47 -41.44
C PHE A 134 -26.38 -27.78 -42.25
N CYS A 135 -27.63 -28.27 -42.32
CA CYS A 135 -28.35 -28.93 -43.43
C CYS A 135 -27.96 -30.34 -43.89
N SER A 136 -28.79 -31.31 -43.47
CA SER A 136 -29.44 -32.23 -44.41
C SER A 136 -30.84 -32.60 -43.93
N ARG A 137 -31.79 -32.53 -44.85
CA ARG A 137 -33.22 -32.88 -44.75
C ARG A 137 -33.37 -34.33 -45.22
N VAL A 138 -34.21 -35.13 -44.55
CA VAL A 138 -34.99 -36.33 -44.96
C VAL A 138 -35.34 -37.07 -43.66
N GLY A 139 -36.60 -37.09 -43.21
CA GLY A 139 -37.56 -38.22 -43.36
C GLY A 139 -37.25 -39.31 -42.33
N ASP A 140 -38.12 -39.82 -41.46
CA ASP A 140 -39.56 -40.11 -41.56
C ASP A 140 -40.10 -40.29 -40.12
N GLY A 141 -41.41 -40.13 -39.94
CA GLY A 141 -42.06 -40.14 -38.63
C GLY A 141 -42.17 -41.52 -37.97
N MET A 142 -42.48 -41.52 -36.67
CA MET A 142 -43.41 -42.48 -36.06
C MET A 142 -43.88 -41.98 -34.68
N ASP A 143 -45.18 -42.18 -34.47
CA ASP A 143 -46.10 -41.58 -33.52
C ASP A 143 -45.87 -41.79 -32.01
N MET A 144 -46.55 -40.92 -31.26
CA MET A 144 -46.72 -40.90 -29.80
C MET A 144 -47.62 -42.05 -29.32
N ASN A 145 -47.24 -42.68 -28.19
CA ASN A 145 -48.13 -43.02 -27.08
C ASN A 145 -47.33 -43.24 -25.79
#